data_AF-A0A821GEY9-F1
#
_entry.id   AF-A0A821GEY9-F1
#
_cell.length_a   1.000
_cell.length_b   1.000
_cell.length_c   1.000
_cell.angle_alpha   90.00
_cell.angle_beta   90.00
_cell.angle_gamma   90.00
#
_symmetry.space_group_name_H-M   'P 1'
#
loop_
_entity.id
_entity.type
_entity.pdbx_description
1 polymer ?
#
loop_
_entity_poly.entity_id
_entity_poly.type
_entity_poly.pdbx_seq_one_letter_code
_entity_poly.pdbx_strand_id
1 'polypeptide(L)'
;YKAVSTRTIITFVFRHNPSDWCLDDVSVKDISSNVELVTNGHFENNPPDGFIRCNSYGYSSISSFLTSTHTYNGKRSFCDGSLDLPDCLSQILNTKIGQLYRITFWLQNLGDKPNSAQVVISN
;
A
#
# COMPACT_ATOMS: atom_id res chain seq x y z
N TYR A 1 11.89 -5.08 8.81
CA TYR A 1 11.53 -6.48 8.55
C TYR A 1 12.79 -7.28 8.23
N LYS A 2 12.99 -8.46 8.82
CA LYS A 2 14.07 -9.38 8.42
C LYS A 2 13.46 -10.49 7.56
N ALA A 3 13.87 -10.62 6.31
CA ALA A 3 13.26 -11.57 5.39
C ALA A 3 13.62 -13.02 5.74
N VAL A 4 12.64 -13.92 5.65
CA VAL A 4 12.82 -15.37 5.86
C VAL A 4 12.56 -16.19 4.59
N SER A 5 12.07 -15.55 3.52
CA SER A 5 11.87 -16.13 2.19
C SER A 5 12.53 -15.27 1.11
N THR A 6 12.75 -15.85 -0.07
CA THR A 6 13.20 -15.11 -1.27
C THR A 6 12.07 -14.38 -1.97
N ARG A 7 10.81 -14.68 -1.60
CA ARG A 7 9.63 -13.94 -2.01
C ARG A 7 8.82 -13.61 -0.78
N THR A 8 8.57 -12.32 -0.58
CA THR A 8 7.74 -11.82 0.51
C THR A 8 6.56 -11.09 -0.09
N ILE A 9 5.34 -11.40 0.35
CA ILE A 9 4.16 -10.60 0.01
C ILE A 9 4.03 -9.52 1.07
N ILE A 10 4.00 -8.26 0.64
CA ILE A 10 3.59 -7.15 1.49
C ILE A 10 2.16 -6.78 1.15
N THR A 11 1.31 -6.66 2.16
CA THR A 11 -0.10 -6.30 2.00
C THR A 11 -0.44 -5.14 2.93
N PHE A 12 -0.89 -4.04 2.34
CA PHE A 12 -1.44 -2.89 3.04
C PHE A 12 -2.94 -3.13 3.21
N VAL A 13 -3.40 -3.22 4.45
CA VAL A 13 -4.79 -3.52 4.81
C VAL A 13 -5.35 -2.36 5.60
N PHE A 14 -6.30 -1.64 5.01
CA PHE A 14 -6.82 -0.41 5.58
C PHE A 14 -8.34 -0.47 5.62
N ARG A 15 -8.90 0.13 6.67
CA ARG A 15 -10.34 0.33 6.79
C ARG A 15 -10.60 1.73 7.29
N HIS A 16 -11.51 2.39 6.62
CA HIS A 16 -12.08 3.63 7.09
C HIS A 16 -13.56 3.67 6.71
N ASN A 17 -14.43 3.82 7.71
CA ASN A 17 -15.89 3.94 7.54
C ASN A 17 -16.36 4.99 8.56
N PRO A 18 -17.05 6.07 8.15
CA PRO A 18 -17.73 6.27 6.86
C PRO A 18 -16.94 7.08 5.81
N SER A 19 -15.62 7.11 5.86
CA SER A 19 -14.80 7.97 4.99
C SER A 19 -13.64 7.20 4.35
N ASP A 20 -12.84 7.88 3.53
CA ASP A 20 -11.82 7.29 2.68
C ASP A 20 -10.42 7.43 3.28
N TRP A 21 -9.49 6.62 2.78
CA TRP A 21 -8.07 6.71 3.05
C TRP A 21 -7.30 6.86 1.74
N CYS A 22 -6.15 7.54 1.77
CA CYS A 22 -5.25 7.65 0.62
C CYS A 22 -3.85 7.17 0.98
N LEU A 23 -3.35 6.21 0.21
CA LEU A 23 -2.02 5.63 0.30
C LEU A 23 -1.12 6.23 -0.77
N ASP A 24 0.08 6.63 -0.38
CA ASP A 24 1.09 7.16 -1.29
C ASP A 24 2.52 6.80 -0.83
N ASP A 25 3.49 6.96 -1.73
CA ASP A 25 4.93 6.79 -1.48
C ASP A 25 5.30 5.50 -0.72
N VAL A 26 4.72 4.38 -1.15
CA VAL A 26 5.04 3.04 -0.64
C VAL A 26 6.46 2.67 -1.02
N SER A 27 7.26 2.25 -0.04
CA SER A 27 8.67 1.89 -0.24
C SER A 27 9.05 0.71 0.65
N VAL A 28 9.78 -0.24 0.06
CA VAL A 28 10.45 -1.33 0.78
C VAL A 28 11.89 -1.38 0.31
N LYS A 29 12.79 -0.82 1.12
CA LYS A 29 14.21 -0.72 0.80
C LYS A 29 15.03 -1.72 1.58
N ASP A 30 15.93 -2.42 0.89
CA ASP A 30 17.03 -3.12 1.55
C ASP A 30 17.89 -2.09 2.30
N ILE A 31 18.05 -2.26 3.61
CA ILE A 31 18.79 -1.31 4.44
C ILE A 31 20.29 -1.30 4.09
N SER A 32 20.85 -2.41 3.64
CA SER A 32 22.28 -2.50 3.33
C SER A 32 22.66 -1.88 1.99
N SER A 33 21.78 -2.01 0.99
CA SER A 33 22.04 -1.58 -0.39
C SER A 33 21.21 -0.36 -0.81
N ASN A 34 20.22 0.04 -0.01
CA ASN A 34 19.24 1.09 -0.30
C ASN A 34 18.44 0.85 -1.60
N VAL A 35 18.40 -0.40 -2.08
CA VAL A 35 17.65 -0.80 -3.27
C VAL A 35 16.15 -0.85 -2.95
N GLU A 36 15.35 -0.17 -3.76
CA GLU A 36 13.88 -0.21 -3.73
C GLU A 36 13.39 -1.53 -4.33
N LEU A 37 12.46 -2.18 -3.63
CA LEU A 37 11.80 -3.39 -4.11
C LEU A 37 10.39 -3.13 -4.62
N VAL A 38 9.74 -2.06 -4.17
CA VAL A 38 8.38 -1.74 -4.58
C VAL A 38 8.39 -1.11 -5.98
N THR A 39 7.62 -1.69 -6.88
CA THR A 39 7.31 -1.08 -8.18
C THR A 39 6.08 -0.19 -8.07
N ASN A 40 6.16 1.03 -8.63
CA ASN A 40 5.07 2.01 -8.68
C ASN A 40 4.47 2.38 -7.31
N GLY A 41 5.29 2.42 -6.25
CA GLY A 41 4.84 2.75 -4.89
C GLY A 41 4.36 4.20 -4.72
N HIS A 42 4.73 5.09 -5.65
CA HIS A 42 4.31 6.49 -5.73
C HIS A 42 3.07 6.69 -6.63
N PHE A 43 2.47 5.63 -7.16
CA PHE A 43 1.20 5.63 -7.92
C PHE A 43 1.08 6.59 -9.13
N GLU A 44 2.18 7.04 -9.70
CA GLU A 44 2.18 8.01 -10.82
C GLU A 44 1.85 7.34 -12.16
N ASN A 45 1.98 6.02 -12.25
CA ASN A 45 1.65 5.24 -13.44
C ASN A 45 0.26 4.59 -13.31
N ASN A 46 -0.47 4.50 -14.43
CA ASN A 46 -1.83 3.96 -14.48
C ASN A 46 -1.91 2.74 -15.41
N PRO A 47 -2.57 1.62 -15.04
CA PRO A 47 -3.15 1.27 -13.73
C PRO A 47 -2.09 1.18 -12.61
N PRO A 48 -2.42 0.93 -11.31
CA PRO A 48 -1.40 0.75 -10.27
C PRO A 48 -0.58 -0.52 -10.56
N ASP A 49 0.38 -0.37 -11.47
CA ASP A 49 1.19 -1.46 -12.00
C ASP A 49 1.96 -2.12 -10.86
N GLY A 50 1.92 -3.45 -10.83
CA GLY A 50 2.60 -4.26 -9.83
C GLY A 50 1.84 -4.45 -8.51
N PHE A 51 0.73 -3.78 -8.25
CA PHE A 51 -0.10 -4.06 -7.08
C PHE A 51 -1.33 -4.91 -7.42
N ILE A 52 -1.62 -5.89 -6.56
CA ILE A 52 -2.81 -6.73 -6.59
C ILE A 52 -3.74 -6.27 -5.47
N ARG A 53 -4.96 -5.87 -5.83
CA ARG A 53 -6.01 -5.62 -4.84
C ARG A 53 -6.51 -6.93 -4.25
N CYS A 54 -6.83 -6.87 -2.97
CA CYS A 54 -7.53 -7.93 -2.28
C CYS A 54 -8.73 -7.35 -1.52
N ASN A 55 -9.75 -8.19 -1.28
CA ASN A 55 -10.88 -7.88 -0.41
C ASN A 55 -11.63 -6.59 -0.75
N SER A 56 -12.12 -6.42 -1.98
CA SER A 56 -12.89 -5.23 -2.37
C SER A 56 -14.30 -5.22 -1.76
N TYR A 57 -14.41 -4.70 -0.54
CA TYR A 57 -15.64 -4.58 0.25
C TYR A 57 -16.14 -3.12 0.35
N GLY A 58 -15.45 -2.17 -0.28
CA GLY A 58 -15.85 -0.76 -0.43
C GLY A 58 -16.76 -0.43 -1.63
N TYR A 59 -16.97 0.88 -1.88
CA TYR A 59 -17.76 1.42 -3.01
C TYR A 59 -17.06 1.14 -4.36
N SER A 60 -17.25 -0.07 -4.87
CA SER A 60 -16.82 -0.60 -6.16
C SER A 60 -15.31 -0.85 -6.31
N SER A 61 -15.01 -2.10 -6.65
CA SER A 61 -13.75 -2.68 -7.16
C SER A 61 -13.19 -2.00 -8.43
N ILE A 62 -13.65 -0.80 -8.77
CA ILE A 62 -13.30 0.00 -9.96
C ILE A 62 -12.91 1.44 -9.62
N SER A 63 -13.09 1.93 -8.39
CA SER A 63 -12.85 3.34 -8.09
C SER A 63 -12.07 3.60 -6.80
N SER A 64 -10.90 2.96 -6.63
CA SER A 64 -9.87 3.76 -5.98
C SER A 64 -9.41 4.81 -6.98
N PHE A 65 -9.60 6.08 -6.66
CA PHE A 65 -9.19 7.12 -7.58
C PHE A 65 -7.69 7.37 -7.39
N LEU A 66 -6.96 7.39 -8.50
CA LEU A 66 -5.70 8.11 -8.56
C LEU A 66 -6.05 9.60 -8.59
N THR A 67 -5.88 10.28 -7.46
CA THR A 67 -6.23 11.71 -7.32
C THR A 67 -4.99 12.56 -7.11
N SER A 68 -5.02 13.80 -7.59
CA SER A 68 -3.98 14.80 -7.37
C SER A 68 -4.22 15.68 -6.14
N THR A 69 -5.32 15.49 -5.41
CA THR A 69 -5.68 16.32 -4.25
C THR A 69 -5.21 15.76 -2.91
N HIS A 70 -4.83 14.47 -2.89
CA HIS A 70 -4.52 13.73 -1.66
C HIS A 70 -3.19 12.97 -1.81
N THR A 71 -2.16 13.68 -2.26
CA THR A 71 -0.83 13.14 -2.54
C THR A 71 0.17 13.60 -1.49
N TYR A 72 1.18 12.78 -1.23
CA TYR A 72 2.35 13.18 -0.46
C TYR A 72 3.43 13.72 -1.39
N ASN A 73 3.62 13.06 -2.53
CA ASN A 73 4.56 13.45 -3.57
C ASN A 73 3.94 13.14 -4.95
N GLY A 74 4.30 13.91 -5.96
CA GLY A 74 3.72 13.72 -7.30
C GLY A 74 2.27 14.19 -7.42
N LYS A 75 1.53 13.58 -8.35
CA LYS A 75 0.20 13.97 -8.81
C LYS A 75 -0.86 12.89 -8.57
N ARG A 76 -0.49 11.71 -8.05
CA ARG A 76 -1.41 10.60 -7.89
C ARG A 76 -1.12 9.84 -6.60
N SER A 77 -2.18 9.51 -5.87
CA SER A 77 -2.16 8.57 -4.76
C SER A 77 -3.29 7.57 -4.92
N PHE A 78 -3.21 6.42 -4.26
CA PHE A 78 -4.28 5.43 -4.26
C PHE A 78 -5.26 5.73 -3.13
N CYS A 79 -6.51 6.09 -3.42
CA CYS A 79 -7.52 6.34 -2.39
C CYS A 79 -8.66 5.32 -2.41
N ASP A 80 -9.09 4.79 -1.27
CA ASP A 80 -10.19 3.82 -1.17
C ASP A 80 -11.08 4.08 0.06
N GLY A 81 -12.29 3.54 0.04
CA GLY A 81 -13.33 3.71 1.06
C GLY A 81 -14.01 2.40 1.42
N SER A 82 -13.48 1.71 2.44
CA SER A 82 -13.97 0.40 2.88
C SER A 82 -15.16 0.53 3.84
N LEU A 83 -16.35 0.16 3.39
CA LEU A 83 -17.57 0.27 4.21
C LEU A 83 -17.61 -0.80 5.32
N ASP A 84 -17.58 -2.08 4.96
CA ASP A 84 -17.91 -3.17 5.90
C ASP A 84 -16.71 -4.00 6.37
N LEU A 85 -15.71 -4.19 5.52
CA LEU A 85 -14.48 -4.91 5.81
C LEU A 85 -13.29 -4.14 5.24
N PRO A 86 -12.06 -4.34 5.77
CA PRO A 86 -10.88 -3.69 5.23
C PRO A 86 -10.63 -4.09 3.78
N ASP A 87 -10.29 -3.10 2.95
CA ASP A 87 -9.73 -3.34 1.62
C ASP A 87 -8.21 -3.48 1.73
N CYS A 88 -7.59 -4.09 0.71
CA CYS A 88 -6.15 -4.22 0.70
C CYS A 88 -5.48 -4.13 -0.67
N LEU A 89 -4.21 -3.74 -0.61
CA LEU A 89 -3.31 -3.62 -1.75
C LEU A 89 -2.02 -4.39 -1.45
N SER A 90 -1.63 -5.30 -2.33
CA SER A 90 -0.50 -6.21 -2.11
C SER A 90 0.50 -6.24 -3.25
N GLN A 91 1.76 -6.54 -2.96
CA GLN A 91 2.79 -6.78 -3.96
C GLN A 91 3.74 -7.89 -3.52
N ILE A 92 4.17 -8.72 -4.47
CA ILE A 92 5.18 -9.74 -4.25
C ILE A 92 6.56 -9.10 -4.46
N LEU A 93 7.40 -9.13 -3.43
CA LEU A 93 8.74 -8.55 -3.43
C LEU A 93 9.80 -9.65 -3.48
N ASN A 94 10.82 -9.46 -4.31
CA ASN A 94 11.99 -10.33 -4.37
C ASN A 94 12.96 -9.97 -3.23
N THR A 95 12.83 -10.68 -2.10
CA THR A 95 13.66 -10.48 -0.91
C THR A 95 14.86 -11.43 -0.89
N LYS A 96 15.83 -11.17 -0.01
CA LYS A 96 16.95 -12.06 0.27
C LYS A 96 16.85 -12.52 1.72
N ILE A 97 16.91 -13.83 1.94
CA ILE A 97 16.82 -14.42 3.28
C ILE A 97 17.90 -13.83 4.17
N GLY A 98 17.51 -13.41 5.38
CA GLY A 98 18.40 -12.79 6.36
C GLY A 98 18.58 -11.28 6.23
N GLN A 99 18.20 -10.69 5.09
CA GLN A 99 18.36 -9.25 4.84
C GLN A 99 17.32 -8.41 5.60
N LEU A 100 17.74 -7.22 6.05
CA LEU A 100 16.86 -6.26 6.71
C LEU A 100 16.30 -5.26 5.71
N TYR A 101 14.99 -5.07 5.76
CA TYR A 101 14.23 -4.16 4.92
C TYR A 101 13.53 -3.11 5.77
N ARG A 102 13.59 -1.85 5.32
CA ARG A 102 12.79 -0.74 5.84
C ARG A 102 11.55 -0.59 4.99
N ILE A 103 10.39 -0.58 5.65
CA ILE A 103 9.08 -0.40 5.03
C ILE A 103 8.59 0.98 5.43
N THR A 104 8.22 1.80 4.45
CA THR A 104 7.61 3.12 4.67
C THR A 104 6.46 3.33 3.70
N PHE A 105 5.50 4.14 4.10
CA PHE A 105 4.39 4.58 3.27
C PHE A 105 3.84 5.86 3.88
N TRP A 106 3.17 6.66 3.06
CA TRP A 106 2.32 7.73 3.53
C TRP A 106 0.86 7.29 3.49
N LEU A 107 0.12 7.62 4.55
CA LEU A 107 -1.29 7.30 4.66
C LEU A 107 -2.03 8.53 5.17
N GLN A 108 -2.91 9.09 4.34
CA GLN A 108 -3.83 10.13 4.74
C GLN A 108 -5.18 9.54 5.10
N ASN A 109 -5.72 10.08 6.18
CA ASN A 109 -7.11 9.93 6.56
C ASN A 109 -7.89 11.16 6.08
N LEU A 110 -8.98 10.96 5.31
CA LEU A 110 -9.82 12.03 4.77
C LEU A 110 -11.03 12.38 5.66
N GLY A 111 -11.18 11.73 6.82
CA GLY A 111 -12.26 11.96 7.78
C GLY A 111 -11.79 11.83 9.23
N ASP A 112 -12.73 11.62 10.15
CA ASP A 112 -12.42 11.38 11.57
C ASP A 112 -11.67 10.07 11.79
N LYS A 113 -11.30 9.75 13.05
CA LYS A 113 -10.31 8.71 13.40
C LYS A 113 -10.36 7.45 12.51
N PRO A 114 -9.21 6.99 11.96
CA PRO A 114 -9.18 5.83 11.09
C PRO A 114 -9.52 4.57 11.89
N ASN A 115 -10.32 3.68 11.30
CA ASN A 115 -10.79 2.48 11.99
C ASN A 115 -9.62 1.50 12.18
N SER A 116 -8.85 1.22 11.13
CA SER A 116 -7.67 0.34 11.23
C SER A 116 -6.67 0.54 10.10
N ALA A 117 -5.38 0.49 10.42
CA ALA A 117 -4.31 0.41 9.43
C ALA A 117 -3.28 -0.66 9.79
N GLN A 118 -3.04 -1.59 8.87
CA GLN A 118 -2.14 -2.72 9.07
C GLN A 118 -1.26 -2.95 7.84
N VAL A 119 -0.02 -3.36 8.09
CA VAL A 119 0.87 -3.92 7.07
C VAL A 119 1.12 -5.37 7.42
N VAL A 120 0.67 -6.29 6.56
CA VAL A 120 0.83 -7.73 6.72
C VAL A 120 1.98 -8.19 5.84
N ILE A 121 2.82 -9.05 6.40
CA ILE A 121 3.97 -9.65 5.72
C ILE A 121 3.80 -11.17 5.74
N SER A 122 3.74 -11.79 4.56
CA SER A 122 3.65 -13.24 4.42
C SER A 122 4.75 -13.79 3.49
N ASN A 123 5.13 -15.05 3.69
CA ASN A 123 6.26 -15.71 3.05
C ASN A 123 5.85 -16.97 2.30
#